data_AF-A0A7L4KBM8-F1
#
_entry.id   AF-A0A7L4KBM8-F1
#
_cell.length_a   1.000
_cell.length_b   1.000
_cell.length_c   1.000
_cell.angle_alpha   90.00
_cell.angle_beta   90.00
_cell.angle_gamma   90.00
#
_symmetry.space_group_name_H-M   'P 1'
#
loop_
_entity.id
_entity.type
_entity.pdbx_description
1 polymer ?
#
loop_
_entity_poly.entity_id
_entity_poly.type
_entity_poly.pdbx_seq_one_letter_code
_entity_poly.pdbx_strand_id
1 'polypeptide(L)'
;QIWEGLTQRFHRVIALDFVGFGFSDKPRPHRYSIFEQASIVEGLVRHLGLRRQRINLLSHDYGDTVAQELLHRSLLCQCSGCSLLLILSCCHHGGAGSTSFRGRPLCNNRFLYSILQYINQRKKHRDRWVGALMSTSVPLHLIYGPLDPVNPHPEFLQLYKKVLPMSTVSVLDDHISHYPQLEDPTGFLNAYLNFINSF
;
A
#
# COMPACT_ATOMS: atom_id res chain seq x y z
N GLN A 1 -8.05 15.87 3.74
CA GLN A 1 -7.33 16.97 3.09
C GLN A 1 -6.95 16.63 1.65
N ILE A 2 -6.45 15.42 1.34
CA ILE A 2 -6.21 15.01 -0.07
C ILE A 2 -7.47 14.80 -0.94
N TRP A 3 -8.63 14.56 -0.31
CA TRP A 3 -9.87 14.17 -1.01
C TRP A 3 -10.34 15.18 -2.04
N GLU A 4 -10.29 16.48 -1.72
CA GLU A 4 -10.78 17.53 -2.60
C GLU A 4 -10.06 17.48 -3.96
N GLY A 5 -8.72 17.50 -3.95
CA GLY A 5 -7.94 17.42 -5.17
C GLY A 5 -8.10 16.10 -5.94
N LEU A 6 -8.28 14.98 -5.22
CA LEU A 6 -8.63 13.71 -5.87
C LEU A 6 -9.99 13.77 -6.58
N THR A 7 -11.01 14.32 -5.92
CA THR A 7 -12.37 14.42 -6.48
C THR A 7 -12.49 15.45 -7.60
N GLN A 8 -11.63 16.48 -7.61
CA GLN A 8 -11.54 17.43 -8.71
C GLN A 8 -10.90 16.79 -9.95
N ARG A 9 -9.90 15.91 -9.77
CA ARG A 9 -9.17 15.29 -10.88
C ARG A 9 -9.87 14.04 -11.46
N PHE A 10 -10.48 13.23 -10.60
CA PHE A 10 -11.04 11.94 -10.96
C PHE A 10 -12.57 11.95 -10.82
N HIS A 11 -13.27 11.48 -11.85
CA HIS A 11 -14.73 11.33 -11.82
C HIS A 11 -15.22 10.42 -10.69
N ARG A 12 -14.41 9.42 -10.30
CA ARG A 12 -14.79 8.48 -9.25
C ARG A 12 -13.59 8.20 -8.34
N VAL A 13 -13.76 8.52 -7.06
CA VAL A 13 -12.80 8.21 -5.99
C VAL A 13 -13.49 7.26 -5.03
N ILE A 14 -12.85 6.12 -4.72
CA ILE A 14 -13.40 5.09 -3.84
C ILE A 14 -12.39 4.86 -2.72
N ALA A 15 -12.86 5.06 -1.49
CA ALA A 15 -12.16 4.65 -0.28
C ALA A 15 -12.97 3.52 0.37
N LEU A 16 -12.28 2.51 0.91
CA LEU A 16 -12.93 1.43 1.64
C LEU A 16 -12.28 1.26 3.02
N ASP A 17 -13.09 0.87 3.97
CA ASP A 17 -12.61 0.35 5.25
C ASP A 17 -12.49 -1.17 5.13
N PHE A 18 -11.29 -1.69 5.36
CA PHE A 18 -11.07 -3.14 5.43
C PHE A 18 -11.85 -3.75 6.61
N VAL A 19 -12.21 -5.03 6.50
CA VAL A 19 -12.79 -5.76 7.65
C VAL A 19 -11.77 -5.70 8.79
N GLY A 20 -12.20 -5.28 9.98
CA GLY A 20 -11.30 -4.96 11.10
C GLY A 20 -10.93 -3.49 11.26
N PHE A 21 -11.32 -2.60 10.34
CA PHE A 21 -10.95 -1.19 10.33
C PHE A 21 -12.19 -0.27 10.24
N GLY A 22 -12.00 1.01 10.59
CA GLY A 22 -12.98 2.08 10.37
C GLY A 22 -14.42 1.73 10.76
N PHE A 23 -15.36 1.93 9.84
CA PHE A 23 -16.77 1.60 9.98
C PHE A 23 -17.12 0.16 9.59
N SER A 24 -16.19 -0.58 9.00
CA SER A 24 -16.39 -1.99 8.66
C SER A 24 -16.47 -2.91 9.88
N ASP A 25 -17.10 -4.06 9.67
CA ASP A 25 -17.29 -5.07 10.71
C ASP A 25 -15.97 -5.52 11.33
N LYS A 26 -16.04 -5.89 12.61
CA LYS A 26 -14.90 -6.36 13.41
C LYS A 26 -15.23 -7.72 14.01
N PRO A 27 -15.50 -8.74 13.16
CA PRO A 27 -16.03 -10.03 13.59
C PRO A 27 -15.09 -10.72 14.59
N ARG A 28 -15.68 -11.49 15.52
CA ARG A 28 -14.96 -12.23 16.57
C ARG A 28 -15.65 -13.57 16.88
N PRO A 29 -14.92 -14.70 16.93
CA PRO A 29 -13.50 -14.84 16.58
C PRO A 29 -13.31 -14.73 15.06
N HIS A 30 -12.27 -14.01 14.62
CA HIS A 30 -11.94 -13.87 13.20
C HIS A 30 -10.44 -13.86 12.97
N ARG A 31 -10.00 -14.56 11.92
CA ARG A 31 -8.59 -14.62 11.51
C ARG A 31 -8.40 -13.77 10.26
N TYR A 32 -7.93 -12.54 10.47
CA TYR A 32 -7.64 -11.60 9.39
C TYR A 32 -6.49 -12.10 8.51
N SER A 33 -6.70 -12.09 7.20
CA SER A 33 -5.64 -12.41 6.23
C SER A 33 -5.57 -11.39 5.11
N ILE A 34 -4.37 -11.13 4.60
CA ILE A 34 -4.20 -10.24 3.43
C ILE A 34 -4.95 -10.78 2.22
N PHE A 35 -5.00 -12.11 2.07
CA PHE A 35 -5.72 -12.78 1.00
C PHE A 35 -7.24 -12.54 1.05
N GLU A 36 -7.82 -12.49 2.25
CA GLU A 36 -9.22 -12.14 2.46
C GLU A 36 -9.47 -10.69 2.05
N GLN A 37 -8.66 -9.76 2.54
CA GLN A 37 -8.81 -8.33 2.19
C GLN A 37 -8.67 -8.08 0.69
N ALA A 38 -7.73 -8.74 0.01
CA ALA A 38 -7.60 -8.67 -1.44
C ALA A 38 -8.84 -9.21 -2.16
N SER A 39 -9.42 -10.32 -1.67
CA SER A 39 -10.65 -10.90 -2.23
C SER A 39 -11.85 -9.97 -2.05
N ILE A 40 -11.93 -9.27 -0.93
CA ILE A 40 -12.94 -8.22 -0.67
C ILE A 40 -12.80 -7.08 -1.67
N VAL A 41 -11.57 -6.61 -1.93
CA VAL A 41 -11.33 -5.54 -2.91
C VAL A 41 -11.72 -5.98 -4.33
N GLU A 42 -11.36 -7.19 -4.76
CA GLU A 42 -11.80 -7.74 -6.06
C GLU A 42 -13.32 -7.90 -6.12
N GLY A 43 -13.95 -8.29 -5.00
CA GLY A 43 -15.39 -8.34 -4.82
C GLY A 43 -16.06 -6.97 -5.01
N LEU A 44 -15.51 -5.94 -4.39
CA LEU A 44 -15.97 -4.56 -4.51
C LEU A 44 -15.84 -4.04 -5.95
N VAL A 45 -14.67 -4.21 -6.57
CA VAL A 45 -14.42 -3.84 -7.98
C VAL A 45 -15.42 -4.51 -8.92
N ARG A 46 -15.70 -5.79 -8.67
CA ARG A 46 -16.72 -6.57 -9.38
C ARG A 46 -18.12 -6.01 -9.18
N HIS A 47 -18.51 -5.75 -7.94
CA HIS A 47 -19.83 -5.24 -7.57
C HIS A 47 -20.10 -3.86 -8.16
N LEU A 48 -19.09 -2.99 -8.19
CA LEU A 48 -19.19 -1.63 -8.73
C LEU A 48 -19.08 -1.55 -10.25
N GLY A 49 -18.95 -2.69 -10.95
CA GLY A 49 -18.88 -2.75 -12.41
C GLY A 49 -17.57 -2.26 -13.01
N LEU A 50 -16.48 -2.24 -12.23
CA LEU A 50 -15.22 -1.58 -12.61
C LEU A 50 -14.21 -2.48 -13.33
N ARG A 51 -14.52 -3.77 -13.56
CA ARG A 51 -13.55 -4.77 -14.07
C ARG A 51 -12.95 -4.45 -15.44
N ARG A 52 -13.61 -3.61 -16.26
CA ARG A 52 -13.16 -3.23 -17.60
C ARG A 52 -12.59 -1.81 -17.65
N GLN A 53 -12.49 -1.14 -16.51
CA GLN A 53 -11.99 0.23 -16.40
C GLN A 53 -10.55 0.22 -15.94
N ARG A 54 -9.80 1.24 -16.36
CA ARG A 54 -8.48 1.54 -15.79
C ARG A 54 -8.66 2.04 -14.35
N ILE A 55 -7.98 1.41 -13.39
CA ILE A 55 -8.10 1.72 -11.95
C ILE A 55 -6.72 2.09 -11.41
N ASN A 56 -6.59 3.30 -10.87
CA ASN A 56 -5.39 3.70 -10.11
C ASN A 56 -5.54 3.26 -8.66
N LEU A 57 -4.51 2.65 -8.07
CA LEU A 57 -4.54 2.17 -6.68
C LEU A 57 -3.54 2.92 -5.80
N LEU A 58 -4.06 3.82 -4.98
CA LEU A 58 -3.31 4.50 -3.94
C LEU A 58 -3.38 3.67 -2.64
N SER A 59 -2.23 3.25 -2.09
CA SER A 59 -2.17 2.45 -0.86
C SER A 59 -1.19 3.02 0.18
N HIS A 60 -1.34 2.60 1.43
CA HIS A 60 -0.48 2.97 2.55
C HIS A 60 -0.44 1.83 3.59
N ASP A 61 0.74 1.55 4.13
CA ASP A 61 1.02 0.57 5.20
C ASP A 61 0.35 -0.79 5.01
N TYR A 62 -0.72 -1.09 5.76
CA TYR A 62 -1.43 -2.36 5.64
C TYR A 62 -1.98 -2.56 4.22
N GLY A 63 -2.48 -1.46 3.63
CA GLY A 63 -3.00 -1.42 2.28
C GLY A 63 -1.94 -1.78 1.24
N ASP A 64 -0.67 -1.43 1.46
CA ASP A 64 0.44 -1.76 0.53
C ASP A 64 0.58 -3.28 0.36
N THR A 65 0.36 -4.03 1.43
CA THR A 65 0.46 -5.50 1.39
C THR A 65 -0.74 -6.11 0.65
N VAL A 66 -1.93 -5.56 0.84
CA VAL A 66 -3.13 -5.94 0.08
C VAL A 66 -2.94 -5.62 -1.41
N ALA A 67 -2.37 -4.47 -1.70
CA ALA A 67 -2.13 -3.97 -3.03
C ALA A 67 -1.08 -4.83 -3.79
N GLN A 68 -0.02 -5.27 -3.11
CA GLN A 68 0.93 -6.27 -3.63
C GLN A 68 0.25 -7.62 -3.94
N GLU A 69 -0.67 -8.08 -3.10
CA GLU A 69 -1.43 -9.31 -3.36
C GLU A 69 -2.33 -9.17 -4.59
N LEU A 70 -3.02 -8.03 -4.73
CA LEU A 70 -3.84 -7.72 -5.91
C LEU A 70 -3.00 -7.68 -7.19
N LEU A 71 -1.81 -7.06 -7.11
CA LEU A 71 -0.87 -7.03 -8.23
C LEU A 71 -0.41 -8.44 -8.60
N HIS A 72 -0.06 -9.27 -7.61
CA HIS A 72 0.33 -10.64 -7.88
C HIS A 72 -0.77 -11.42 -8.60
N ARG A 73 -2.04 -11.28 -8.17
CA ARG A 73 -3.19 -11.93 -8.83
C ARG A 73 -3.40 -11.42 -10.25
N SER A 74 -3.23 -10.12 -10.50
CA SER A 74 -3.44 -9.55 -11.83
C SER A 74 -2.40 -10.06 -12.84
N LEU A 75 -1.14 -10.22 -12.41
CA LEU A 75 -0.07 -10.77 -13.24
C LEU A 75 -0.34 -12.23 -13.64
N LEU A 76 -0.92 -13.04 -12.75
CA LEU A 76 -1.27 -14.43 -13.05
C LEU A 76 -2.45 -14.55 -14.02
N CYS A 77 -3.42 -13.64 -13.94
CA CYS A 77 -4.63 -13.71 -14.75
C CYS A 77 -4.49 -13.12 -16.17
N GLN A 78 -3.35 -12.51 -16.52
CA GLN A 78 -3.11 -11.83 -17.81
C GLN A 78 -4.23 -10.84 -18.23
N CYS A 79 -4.94 -10.26 -17.26
CA CYS A 79 -6.04 -9.34 -17.55
C CYS A 79 -5.50 -7.98 -18.00
N SER A 80 -5.47 -7.74 -19.32
CA SER A 80 -4.95 -6.54 -19.98
C SER A 80 -5.73 -5.23 -19.72
N GLY A 81 -6.57 -5.16 -18.69
CA GLY A 81 -7.50 -4.04 -18.44
C GLY A 81 -7.25 -3.25 -17.16
N CYS A 82 -6.45 -3.75 -16.23
CA CYS A 82 -6.18 -3.05 -14.97
C CYS A 82 -4.81 -2.37 -15.04
N SER A 83 -4.74 -1.08 -15.39
CA SER A 83 -3.53 -0.30 -15.13
C SER A 83 -3.47 0.03 -13.63
N LEU A 84 -3.15 -0.99 -12.83
CA LEU A 84 -3.02 -0.92 -11.36
C LEU A 84 -1.81 -0.10 -10.95
N LEU A 85 -1.91 1.22 -11.03
CA LEU A 85 -0.85 2.09 -10.56
C LEU A 85 -0.75 1.97 -9.04
N LEU A 86 0.33 1.38 -8.53
CA LEU A 86 0.55 1.19 -7.10
C LEU A 86 1.36 2.36 -6.55
N ILE A 87 0.80 3.06 -5.57
CA ILE A 87 1.59 4.00 -4.77
C ILE A 87 1.76 3.44 -3.40
N LEU A 88 3.01 3.08 -3.13
CA LEU A 88 3.45 2.58 -1.85
C LEU A 88 3.90 3.80 -1.06
N SER A 89 3.34 4.00 0.11
CA SER A 89 3.88 4.99 1.05
C SER A 89 4.84 4.33 2.05
N CYS A 90 4.75 3.00 2.24
CA CYS A 90 5.58 2.28 3.23
C CYS A 90 5.84 0.84 2.80
N CYS A 91 6.86 0.60 1.98
CA CYS A 91 7.15 -0.73 1.47
C CYS A 91 8.12 -1.48 2.40
N HIS A 92 7.67 -2.15 3.46
CA HIS A 92 8.60 -2.91 4.32
C HIS A 92 9.17 -4.14 3.58
N HIS A 93 10.33 -3.96 2.95
CA HIS A 93 11.13 -5.05 2.42
C HIS A 93 11.69 -5.77 3.63
N GLY A 94 11.19 -6.98 3.93
CA GLY A 94 11.66 -7.81 5.04
C GLY A 94 13.11 -8.29 4.86
N GLY A 95 14.05 -7.38 4.67
CA GLY A 95 15.47 -7.60 4.72
C GLY A 95 15.86 -7.92 6.16
N ALA A 96 16.75 -8.90 6.30
CA ALA A 96 17.28 -9.43 7.56
C ALA A 96 18.15 -8.40 8.31
N GLY A 97 17.59 -7.25 8.66
CA GLY A 97 18.10 -6.35 9.68
C GLY A 97 17.31 -6.59 10.96
N SER A 98 17.99 -7.07 11.99
CA SER A 98 17.45 -7.36 13.32
C SER A 98 16.96 -6.11 14.04
N THR A 99 15.96 -5.39 13.53
CA THR A 99 15.19 -4.47 14.36
C THR A 99 14.14 -5.30 15.06
N SER A 100 14.52 -5.78 16.24
CA SER A 100 13.57 -6.20 17.25
C SER A 100 12.63 -5.01 17.46
N PHE A 101 11.45 -5.05 16.84
CA PHE A 101 10.30 -4.30 17.30
C PHE A 101 10.03 -4.82 18.72
N ARG A 102 10.75 -4.29 19.71
CA ARG A 102 10.31 -4.30 21.10
C ARG A 102 9.15 -3.34 21.14
N GLY A 103 8.02 -3.79 20.59
CA GLY A 103 6.74 -3.18 20.89
C GLY A 103 6.62 -3.18 22.40
N ARG A 104 6.71 -1.99 23.00
CA ARG A 104 6.12 -1.80 24.33
C ARG A 104 4.69 -2.33 24.24
N PRO A 105 4.20 -3.08 25.23
CA PRO A 105 2.87 -3.66 25.15
C PRO A 105 1.85 -2.53 25.03
N LEU A 106 1.44 -2.23 23.79
CA LEU A 106 0.29 -1.40 23.49
C LEU A 106 -0.89 -2.23 23.95
N CYS A 107 -1.35 -1.94 25.16
CA CYS A 107 -2.64 -2.25 25.76
C CYS A 107 -3.27 -3.57 25.30
N ASN A 108 -3.26 -4.59 26.15
CA ASN A 108 -3.98 -5.88 26.15
C ASN A 108 -5.25 -6.01 25.27
N ASN A 109 -5.16 -5.82 23.96
CA ASN A 109 -6.30 -5.81 23.06
C ASN A 109 -6.05 -6.87 21.98
N ARG A 110 -6.54 -8.10 22.26
CA ARG A 110 -6.42 -9.28 21.37
C ARG A 110 -6.83 -9.00 19.92
N PHE A 111 -7.63 -7.97 19.69
CA PHE A 111 -8.01 -7.48 18.38
C PHE A 111 -6.84 -6.93 17.56
N LEU A 112 -6.04 -6.02 18.14
CA LEU A 112 -4.85 -5.45 17.49
C LEU A 112 -3.85 -6.55 17.14
N TYR A 113 -3.67 -7.53 18.03
CA TYR A 113 -2.82 -8.68 17.76
C TYR A 113 -3.25 -9.52 16.55
N SER A 114 -4.56 -9.68 16.32
CA SER A 114 -5.07 -10.45 15.18
C SER A 114 -4.78 -9.75 13.84
N ILE A 115 -4.92 -8.44 13.79
CA ILE A 115 -4.61 -7.64 12.57
C ILE A 115 -3.09 -7.56 12.35
N LEU A 116 -2.30 -7.36 13.41
CA LEU A 116 -0.83 -7.29 13.34
C LEU A 116 -0.18 -8.60 12.84
N GLN A 117 -0.91 -9.72 12.78
CA GLN A 117 -0.42 -10.96 12.15
C GLN A 117 -0.04 -10.79 10.69
N TYR A 118 -0.49 -9.73 10.00
CA TYR A 118 -0.06 -9.44 8.63
C TYR A 118 1.46 -9.28 8.51
N ILE A 119 2.16 -8.85 9.57
CA ILE A 119 3.63 -8.77 9.59
C ILE A 119 4.25 -10.16 9.41
N ASN A 120 3.67 -11.19 10.04
CA ASN A 120 4.12 -12.57 9.85
C ASN A 120 3.77 -13.07 8.44
N GLN A 121 2.64 -12.63 7.88
CA GLN A 121 2.28 -12.92 6.50
C GLN A 121 3.28 -12.29 5.51
N ARG A 122 3.76 -11.05 5.76
CA ARG A 122 4.81 -10.40 4.95
C ARG A 122 6.10 -11.19 4.92
N LYS A 123 6.53 -11.71 6.07
CA LYS A 123 7.72 -12.58 6.12
C LYS A 123 7.50 -13.88 5.34
N LYS A 124 6.35 -14.52 5.54
CA LYS A 124 6.03 -15.81 4.89
C LYS A 124 5.84 -15.69 3.37
N HIS A 125 5.26 -14.59 2.90
CA HIS A 125 4.86 -14.39 1.49
C HIS A 125 5.71 -13.34 0.78
N ARG A 126 6.91 -13.04 1.32
CA ARG A 126 7.83 -12.04 0.76
C ARG A 126 8.07 -12.23 -0.73
N ASP A 127 8.42 -13.43 -1.15
CA ASP A 127 8.78 -13.70 -2.55
C ASP A 127 7.58 -13.54 -3.48
N ARG A 128 6.38 -13.86 -2.99
CA ARG A 128 5.13 -13.64 -3.72
C ARG A 128 4.87 -12.16 -3.98
N TRP A 129 5.00 -11.35 -2.94
CA TRP A 129 4.60 -9.94 -2.97
C TRP A 129 5.68 -9.03 -3.54
N VAL A 130 6.94 -9.19 -3.10
CA VAL A 130 8.08 -8.47 -3.68
C VAL A 130 8.32 -8.95 -5.11
N GLY A 131 8.19 -10.26 -5.39
CA GLY A 131 8.34 -10.79 -6.75
C GLY A 131 7.30 -10.22 -7.73
N ALA A 132 6.07 -9.93 -7.27
CA ALA A 132 5.07 -9.25 -8.09
C ALA A 132 5.49 -7.81 -8.43
N LEU A 133 6.03 -7.06 -7.47
CA LEU A 133 6.57 -5.72 -7.73
C LEU A 133 7.77 -5.73 -8.69
N MET A 134 8.60 -6.78 -8.64
CA MET A 134 9.77 -6.91 -9.52
C MET A 134 9.42 -7.33 -10.96
N SER A 135 8.30 -8.02 -11.16
CA SER A 135 7.91 -8.60 -12.45
C SER A 135 6.82 -7.81 -13.18
N THR A 136 6.23 -6.81 -12.53
CA THR A 136 5.14 -6.04 -13.12
C THR A 136 5.61 -5.10 -14.23
N SER A 137 4.78 -4.97 -15.26
CA SER A 137 4.88 -3.90 -16.27
C SER A 137 4.04 -2.67 -15.91
N VAL A 138 3.24 -2.75 -14.84
CA VAL A 138 2.41 -1.65 -14.40
C VAL A 138 3.29 -0.60 -13.71
N PRO A 139 3.13 0.70 -14.02
CA PRO A 139 3.96 1.71 -13.39
C PRO A 139 3.79 1.70 -11.86
N LEU A 140 4.89 1.91 -11.14
CA LEU A 140 4.95 1.95 -9.68
C LEU A 140 5.61 3.25 -9.24
N HIS A 141 5.08 3.87 -8.19
CA HIS A 141 5.69 5.05 -7.59
C HIS A 141 5.67 5.00 -6.08
N LEU A 142 6.75 5.41 -5.44
CA LEU A 142 6.84 5.56 -3.99
C LEU A 142 6.78 7.05 -3.65
N ILE A 143 5.88 7.45 -2.75
CA ILE A 143 5.88 8.78 -2.13
C ILE A 143 6.37 8.59 -0.70
N TYR A 144 7.51 9.17 -0.35
CA TYR A 144 8.26 8.81 0.86
C TYR A 144 8.61 10.03 1.72
N GLY A 145 8.34 9.93 3.02
CA GLY A 145 8.77 10.88 4.04
C GLY A 145 10.13 10.48 4.64
N PRO A 146 11.16 11.35 4.59
CA PRO A 146 12.49 11.05 5.15
C PRO A 146 12.53 10.75 6.66
N LEU A 147 11.57 11.25 7.42
CA LEU A 147 11.47 11.07 8.88
C LEU A 147 10.67 9.82 9.27
N ASP A 148 10.41 8.90 8.33
CA ASP A 148 9.70 7.65 8.62
C ASP A 148 10.51 6.75 9.58
N PRO A 149 10.07 6.54 10.85
CA PRO A 149 10.79 5.71 11.80
C PRO A 149 10.69 4.21 11.48
N VAL A 150 9.73 3.80 10.64
CA VAL A 150 9.51 2.41 10.24
C VAL A 150 10.42 2.03 9.08
N ASN A 151 10.67 2.96 8.16
CA ASN A 151 11.51 2.78 6.98
C ASN A 151 12.57 3.89 6.94
N PRO A 152 13.70 3.74 7.67
CA PRO A 152 14.64 4.83 7.90
C PRO A 152 15.40 5.27 6.65
N HIS A 153 15.59 6.58 6.52
CA HIS A 153 16.41 7.20 5.49
C HIS A 153 17.89 7.25 5.91
N PRO A 154 18.86 6.99 5.00
CA PRO A 154 18.71 6.70 3.57
C PRO A 154 18.64 5.21 3.21
N GLU A 155 18.85 4.31 4.17
CA GLU A 155 19.06 2.88 3.91
C GLU A 155 17.87 2.23 3.21
N PHE A 156 16.66 2.59 3.63
CA PHE A 156 15.44 2.09 3.01
C PHE A 156 15.35 2.47 1.53
N LEU A 157 15.58 3.74 1.23
CA LEU A 157 15.43 4.26 -0.13
C LEU A 157 16.48 3.67 -1.07
N GLN A 158 17.70 3.44 -0.58
CA GLN A 158 18.76 2.78 -1.34
C GLN A 158 18.38 1.32 -1.66
N LEU A 159 17.86 0.58 -0.67
CA LEU A 159 17.39 -0.79 -0.88
C LEU A 159 16.19 -0.83 -1.85
N TYR A 160 15.23 0.07 -1.69
CA TYR A 160 14.04 0.16 -2.54
C TYR A 160 14.44 0.35 -4.01
N LYS A 161 15.30 1.34 -4.30
CA LYS A 161 15.78 1.60 -5.67
C LYS A 161 16.56 0.43 -6.26
N LYS A 162 17.29 -0.31 -5.42
CA LYS A 162 18.01 -1.52 -5.85
C LYS A 162 17.06 -2.67 -6.20
N VAL A 163 15.98 -2.85 -5.43
CA VAL A 163 15.02 -3.94 -5.63
C VAL A 163 14.04 -3.63 -6.76
N LEU A 164 13.59 -2.38 -6.86
CA LEU A 164 12.57 -1.93 -7.82
C LEU A 164 13.11 -0.82 -8.73
N PRO A 165 14.11 -1.12 -9.58
CA PRO A 165 14.79 -0.10 -10.39
C PRO A 165 13.89 0.58 -11.43
N MET A 166 12.78 -0.07 -11.81
CA MET A 166 11.80 0.47 -12.76
C MET A 166 10.75 1.38 -12.10
N SER A 167 10.70 1.42 -10.77
CA SER A 167 9.77 2.28 -10.05
C SER A 167 10.33 3.70 -9.90
N THR A 168 9.45 4.69 -9.87
CA THR A 168 9.83 6.08 -9.60
C THR A 168 9.64 6.40 -8.11
N VAL A 169 10.29 7.47 -7.62
CA VAL A 169 10.18 7.89 -6.22
C VAL A 169 10.09 9.41 -6.11
N SER A 170 9.13 9.89 -5.33
CA SER A 170 9.05 11.27 -4.82
C SER A 170 9.41 11.26 -3.35
N VAL A 171 10.49 11.94 -2.98
CA VAL A 171 10.87 12.16 -1.58
C VAL A 171 10.30 13.51 -1.16
N LEU A 172 9.51 13.53 -0.09
CA LEU A 172 8.92 14.75 0.47
C LEU A 172 9.91 15.46 1.40
N ASP A 173 9.50 16.62 1.95
CA ASP A 173 10.33 17.44 2.83
C ASP A 173 10.86 16.65 4.04
N ASP A 174 12.04 17.04 4.54
CA ASP A 174 12.79 16.32 5.60
C ASP A 174 12.03 16.11 6.92
N HIS A 175 11.01 16.91 7.18
CA HIS A 175 10.19 16.82 8.40
C HIS A 175 9.02 15.85 8.27
N ILE A 176 8.75 15.33 7.07
CA ILE A 176 7.64 14.43 6.79
C ILE A 176 8.00 13.01 7.18
N SER A 177 7.13 12.39 7.98
CA SER A 177 7.27 11.07 8.58
C SER A 177 6.37 10.04 7.88
N HIS A 178 5.88 9.07 8.64
CA HIS A 178 5.24 7.85 8.16
C HIS A 178 3.86 8.07 7.50
N TYR A 179 3.16 9.16 7.79
CA TYR A 179 1.82 9.44 7.25
C TYR A 179 1.83 10.70 6.36
N PRO A 180 2.57 10.70 5.25
CA PRO A 180 2.77 11.89 4.43
C PRO A 180 1.46 12.50 3.91
N GLN A 181 0.44 11.68 3.65
CA GLN A 181 -0.89 12.14 3.23
C GLN A 181 -1.64 12.97 4.29
N LEU A 182 -1.23 12.88 5.55
CA LEU A 182 -1.75 13.67 6.67
C LEU A 182 -0.82 14.82 7.03
N GLU A 183 0.49 14.59 6.97
CA GLU A 183 1.53 15.53 7.40
C GLU A 183 1.80 16.63 6.37
N ASP A 184 1.84 16.27 5.08
CA ASP A 184 1.88 17.21 3.95
C ASP A 184 0.92 16.75 2.84
N PRO A 185 -0.39 16.99 3.02
CA PRO A 185 -1.40 16.59 2.03
C PRO A 185 -1.18 17.23 0.66
N THR A 186 -0.63 18.44 0.61
CA THR A 186 -0.41 19.19 -0.62
C THR A 186 0.77 18.61 -1.40
N GLY A 187 1.92 18.43 -0.76
CA GLY A 187 3.08 17.80 -1.41
C GLY A 187 2.81 16.34 -1.77
N PHE A 188 2.10 15.59 -0.92
CA PHE A 188 1.66 14.24 -1.25
C PHE A 188 0.76 14.20 -2.50
N LEU A 189 -0.26 15.08 -2.55
CA LEU A 189 -1.15 15.16 -3.71
C LEU A 189 -0.41 15.61 -4.97
N ASN A 190 0.49 16.58 -4.87
CA ASN A 190 1.30 17.05 -6.00
C ASN A 190 2.19 15.93 -6.54
N ALA A 191 2.89 15.20 -5.66
CA ALA A 191 3.70 14.05 -6.03
C ALA A 191 2.86 12.98 -6.75
N TYR A 192 1.66 12.70 -6.22
CA TYR A 192 0.72 11.78 -6.84
C TYR A 192 0.27 12.22 -8.24
N LEU A 193 -0.20 13.46 -8.36
CA LEU A 193 -0.75 13.99 -9.62
C LEU A 193 0.32 14.13 -10.69
N ASN A 194 1.53 14.56 -10.34
CA ASN A 194 2.66 14.65 -11.26
C ASN A 194 2.98 13.29 -11.87
N PHE A 195 2.98 12.24 -11.05
CA PHE A 195 3.21 10.88 -11.52
C PHE A 195 2.06 10.38 -12.41
N ILE A 196 0.80 10.58 -12.00
CA ILE A 196 -0.37 10.19 -12.81
C ILE A 196 -0.36 10.86 -14.18
N ASN A 197 -0.04 12.15 -14.26
CA ASN A 197 -0.07 12.93 -15.49
C ASN A 197 1.10 12.60 -16.44
N SER A 198 2.02 11.72 -16.05
CA SER A 198 3.11 11.25 -16.90
C SER A 198 2.71 10.10 -17.83
N PHE A 199 1.44 9.67 -17.81
CA PHE A 199 0.87 8.56 -18.60
C PHE A 199 -0.52 8.91 -19.15
#